data_AF-A0A2P9FE17-F1
#
_entry.id   AF-A0A2P9FE17-F1
#
_cell.length_a   1.000
_cell.length_b   1.000
_cell.length_c   1.000
_cell.angle_alpha   90.00
_cell.angle_beta   90.00
_cell.angle_gamma   90.00
#
_symmetry.space_group_name_H-M   'P 1'
#
loop_
_entity.id
_entity.type
_entity.pdbx_description
1 polymer ?
#
loop_
_entity_poly.entity_id
_entity_poly.type
_entity_poly.pdbx_seq_one_letter_code
_entity_poly.pdbx_strand_id
1 'polypeptide(L)'
;MNKSRMGRAIAASAVLIGSGAIVFVPASAASATEDDCDGIAVIGRFRAVESGASFDFRGRRVELQNESALDRYSRAEIKSGRRAGDRLWVDRSFRSFPDFKGIVSDGDAKRDGWKMCGPYTGSRTQSVYNSNYAARACGEFDGITKCGKWYVD
;
A
#
# COMPACT_ATOMS: atom_id res chain seq x y z
N MET A 1 6.46 71.54 -27.46
CA MET A 1 5.61 71.73 -26.26
C MET A 1 4.63 70.56 -26.14
N ASN A 2 4.44 70.05 -24.91
CA ASN A 2 3.34 69.21 -24.38
C ASN A 2 3.14 67.72 -24.74
N LYS A 3 3.68 66.87 -23.84
CA LYS A 3 3.06 65.79 -23.01
C LYS A 3 1.75 65.05 -23.42
N SER A 4 1.89 63.72 -23.39
CA SER A 4 1.11 62.69 -22.63
C SER A 4 -0.23 62.17 -23.18
N ARG A 5 -0.38 60.83 -23.31
CA ARG A 5 -1.08 59.96 -22.33
C ARG A 5 -1.19 58.48 -22.78
N MET A 6 -1.13 57.59 -21.79
CA MET A 6 -1.38 56.14 -21.83
C MET A 6 -2.76 55.76 -22.40
N GLY A 7 -2.85 54.57 -23.01
CA GLY A 7 -4.10 53.87 -23.33
C GLY A 7 -3.90 52.35 -23.43
N ARG A 8 -4.69 51.60 -22.66
CA ARG A 8 -4.59 50.17 -22.30
C ARG A 8 -4.71 49.13 -23.44
N ALA A 9 -3.92 48.06 -23.26
CA ALA A 9 -4.18 46.62 -23.42
C ALA A 9 -5.32 46.11 -24.34
N ILE A 10 -4.96 45.20 -25.26
CA ILE A 10 -5.85 44.15 -25.78
C ILE A 10 -5.14 42.81 -25.58
N ALA A 11 -5.83 41.91 -24.87
CA ALA A 11 -5.37 40.58 -24.50
C ALA A 11 -5.25 39.68 -25.74
N ALA A 12 -4.12 38.97 -25.87
CA ALA A 12 -3.95 37.90 -26.85
C ALA A 12 -4.46 36.59 -26.25
N SER A 13 -5.56 36.05 -26.78
CA SER A 13 -6.05 34.72 -26.47
C SER A 13 -5.09 33.67 -27.03
N ALA A 14 -4.42 32.94 -26.16
CA ALA A 14 -3.63 31.77 -26.52
C ALA A 14 -4.54 30.56 -26.73
N VAL A 15 -4.54 30.00 -27.95
CA VAL A 15 -5.11 28.69 -28.22
C VAL A 15 -3.93 27.73 -28.39
N LEU A 16 -3.56 27.04 -27.31
CA LEU A 16 -2.62 25.93 -27.35
C LEU A 16 -3.42 24.65 -27.59
N ILE A 17 -3.49 24.21 -28.86
CA ILE A 17 -3.90 22.85 -29.22
C ILE A 17 -2.69 21.95 -28.94
N GLY A 18 -2.58 21.50 -27.69
CA GLY A 18 -1.60 20.50 -27.29
C GLY A 18 -2.19 19.11 -27.48
N SER A 19 -1.69 18.37 -28.46
CA SER A 19 -1.97 16.95 -28.66
C SER A 19 -1.62 16.17 -27.38
N GLY A 20 -2.64 15.77 -26.62
CA GLY A 20 -2.48 14.97 -25.41
C GLY A 20 -2.02 13.56 -25.76
N ALA A 21 -0.72 13.30 -25.64
CA ALA A 21 -0.24 11.96 -25.39
C ALA A 21 -0.72 11.58 -23.99
N ILE A 22 -1.75 10.74 -23.90
CA ILE A 22 -2.17 10.12 -22.64
C ILE A 22 -1.07 9.13 -22.27
N VAL A 23 -0.06 9.61 -21.55
CA VAL A 23 0.86 8.73 -20.84
C VAL A 23 0.02 8.06 -19.76
N PHE A 24 -0.32 6.79 -19.96
CA PHE A 24 -0.80 5.92 -18.89
C PHE A 24 0.32 5.79 -17.87
N VAL A 25 0.40 6.74 -16.94
CA VAL A 25 1.18 6.58 -15.73
C VAL A 25 0.43 5.52 -14.92
N PRO A 26 0.99 4.33 -14.67
CA PRO A 26 0.36 3.38 -13.77
C PRO A 26 0.13 4.10 -12.45
N ALA A 27 -1.11 4.02 -11.95
CA ALA A 27 -1.57 4.65 -10.73
C ALA A 27 -0.46 4.58 -9.68
N SER A 28 0.00 5.75 -9.27
CA SER A 28 1.11 5.98 -8.38
C SER A 28 1.16 4.93 -7.28
N ALA A 29 2.34 4.35 -7.04
CA ALA A 29 2.66 3.87 -5.71
C ALA A 29 2.51 5.08 -4.79
N ALA A 30 1.30 5.30 -4.27
CA ALA A 30 1.03 6.29 -3.25
C ALA A 30 2.07 6.03 -2.17
N SER A 31 2.91 7.02 -1.91
CA SER A 31 3.92 6.92 -0.87
C SER A 31 3.16 6.86 0.44
N ALA A 32 2.78 5.66 0.90
CA ALA A 32 2.08 5.57 2.15
C ALA A 32 3.01 5.99 3.28
N THR A 33 2.48 6.89 4.10
CA THR A 33 3.11 7.36 5.33
C THR A 33 2.68 6.46 6.48
N GLU A 34 3.34 6.54 7.64
CA GLU A 34 2.94 5.78 8.82
C GLU A 34 1.47 6.04 9.23
N ASP A 35 0.88 7.15 8.77
CA ASP A 35 -0.53 7.53 9.00
C ASP A 35 -1.54 6.53 8.43
N ASP A 36 -1.15 5.75 7.42
CA ASP A 36 -2.01 4.70 6.85
C ASP A 36 -1.98 3.41 7.69
N CYS A 37 -1.14 3.33 8.71
CA CYS A 37 -1.14 2.23 9.68
C CYS A 37 -2.19 2.46 10.76
N ASP A 38 -2.91 1.40 11.14
CA ASP A 38 -3.93 1.48 12.20
C ASP A 38 -3.34 1.22 13.59
N GLY A 39 -2.10 0.70 13.67
CA GLY A 39 -1.42 0.42 14.91
C GLY A 39 0.10 0.57 14.79
N ILE A 40 0.65 1.51 15.55
CA ILE A 40 2.10 1.70 15.69
C ILE A 40 2.59 0.91 16.90
N ALA A 41 3.64 0.12 16.70
CA ALA A 41 4.31 -0.65 17.76
C ALA A 41 3.36 -1.51 18.62
N VAL A 42 2.34 -2.12 18.00
CA VAL A 42 1.39 -2.99 18.68
C VAL A 42 2.13 -4.12 19.41
N ILE A 43 1.99 -4.14 20.73
CA ILE A 43 2.61 -5.15 21.60
C ILE A 43 1.67 -6.36 21.64
N GLY A 44 2.11 -7.46 21.05
CA GLY A 44 1.35 -8.70 21.02
C GLY A 44 2.20 -9.86 20.52
N ARG A 45 1.70 -11.08 20.70
CA ARG A 45 2.27 -12.26 20.03
C ARG A 45 1.69 -12.31 18.63
N PHE A 46 2.54 -12.23 17.62
CA PHE A 46 2.13 -12.35 16.22
C PHE A 46 2.53 -13.72 15.68
N ARG A 47 1.63 -14.36 14.92
CA ARG A 47 1.86 -15.65 14.28
C ARG A 47 1.54 -15.57 12.80
N ALA A 48 2.27 -16.34 12.01
CA ALA A 48 2.02 -16.45 10.57
C ALA A 48 0.60 -16.95 10.32
N VAL A 49 -0.05 -16.36 9.33
CA VAL A 49 -1.35 -16.83 8.84
C VAL A 49 -1.12 -18.14 8.06
N GLU A 50 -1.78 -19.22 8.49
CA GLU A 50 -1.60 -20.58 7.93
C GLU A 50 -2.34 -20.81 6.61
N SER A 51 -3.19 -19.88 6.16
CA SER A 51 -4.02 -19.96 4.94
C SER A 51 -3.26 -19.83 3.61
N GLY A 52 -1.93 -19.79 3.65
CA GLY A 52 -1.09 -19.57 2.47
C GLY A 52 -1.06 -18.11 1.99
N ALA A 53 -1.40 -17.16 2.87
CA ALA A 53 -1.22 -15.72 2.62
C ALA A 53 0.26 -15.31 2.56
N SER A 54 1.11 -16.04 3.29
CA SER A 54 2.57 -15.91 3.29
C SER A 54 3.19 -16.48 2.00
N PHE A 55 4.35 -15.98 1.60
CA PHE A 55 5.00 -16.37 0.35
C PHE A 55 6.52 -16.44 0.46
N ASP A 56 7.12 -17.19 -0.45
CA ASP A 56 8.57 -17.22 -0.68
C ASP A 56 8.90 -16.54 -2.00
N PHE A 57 9.92 -15.69 -2.00
CA PHE A 57 10.35 -14.99 -3.21
C PHE A 57 11.85 -14.73 -3.19
N ARG A 58 12.58 -15.26 -4.18
CA ARG A 58 14.04 -15.05 -4.35
C ARG A 58 14.84 -15.29 -3.06
N GLY A 59 14.47 -16.34 -2.31
CA GLY A 59 15.10 -16.72 -1.05
C GLY A 59 14.65 -15.93 0.18
N ARG A 60 13.67 -15.03 0.08
CA ARG A 60 13.03 -14.36 1.21
C ARG A 60 11.74 -15.10 1.59
N ARG A 61 11.58 -15.46 2.85
CA ARG A 61 10.30 -15.92 3.40
C ARG A 61 9.57 -14.71 3.97
N VAL A 62 8.43 -14.36 3.39
CA VAL A 62 7.61 -13.23 3.82
C VAL A 62 6.30 -13.74 4.41
N GLU A 63 6.05 -13.38 5.65
CA GLU A 63 4.86 -13.77 6.40
C GLU A 63 3.89 -12.60 6.53
N LEU A 64 2.62 -12.87 6.27
CA LEU A 64 1.55 -12.11 6.89
C LEU A 64 1.33 -12.72 8.27
N GLN A 65 1.33 -11.91 9.32
CA GLN A 65 1.13 -12.35 10.68
C GLN A 65 -0.05 -11.64 11.34
N ASN A 66 -0.83 -12.37 12.13
CA ASN A 66 -1.93 -11.84 12.93
C ASN A 66 -1.60 -11.89 14.42
N GLU A 67 -2.15 -10.94 15.16
CA GLU A 67 -1.98 -10.79 16.60
C GLU A 67 -2.81 -11.83 17.36
N SER A 68 -2.16 -12.86 17.91
CA SER A 68 -2.77 -14.09 18.42
C SER A 68 -3.68 -13.95 19.65
N ALA A 69 -3.78 -12.77 20.27
CA ALA A 69 -4.61 -12.59 21.47
C ALA A 69 -6.00 -12.04 21.14
N LEU A 70 -6.10 -11.15 20.14
CA LEU A 70 -7.37 -10.51 19.77
C LEU A 70 -7.68 -10.63 18.28
N ASP A 71 -6.75 -11.12 17.45
CA ASP A 71 -6.92 -11.30 15.99
C ASP A 71 -7.43 -10.00 15.32
N ARG A 72 -6.88 -8.87 15.81
CA ARG A 72 -7.29 -7.52 15.37
C ARG A 72 -6.34 -6.91 14.37
N TYR A 73 -5.06 -7.23 14.50
CA TYR A 73 -4.00 -6.56 13.78
C TYR A 73 -3.21 -7.54 12.96
N SER A 74 -2.96 -7.17 11.71
CA SER A 74 -2.00 -7.84 10.84
C SER A 74 -0.76 -7.01 10.67
N ARG A 75 0.38 -7.68 10.47
CA ARG A 75 1.63 -7.08 10.03
C ARG A 75 2.35 -7.99 9.05
N ALA A 76 3.30 -7.46 8.28
CA ALA A 76 4.21 -8.27 7.48
C ALA A 76 5.56 -8.42 8.16
N GLU A 77 6.20 -9.58 7.97
CA GLU A 77 7.56 -9.86 8.42
C GLU A 77 8.34 -10.64 7.34
N ILE A 78 9.56 -10.20 7.02
CA ILE A 78 10.55 -11.04 6.33
C ILE A 78 11.16 -11.96 7.39
N LYS A 79 10.66 -13.18 7.46
CA LYS A 79 11.05 -14.17 8.47
C LYS A 79 12.49 -14.66 8.30
N SER A 80 12.93 -14.79 7.05
CA SER A 80 14.30 -15.20 6.71
C SER A 80 14.71 -14.67 5.34
N GLY A 81 16.02 -14.61 5.11
CA GLY A 81 16.60 -14.24 3.81
C GLY A 81 16.57 -12.75 3.46
N ARG A 82 16.24 -11.87 4.43
CA ARG A 82 16.27 -10.40 4.23
C ARG A 82 17.64 -9.94 3.75
N ARG A 83 17.65 -9.03 2.79
CA ARG A 83 18.83 -8.33 2.29
C ARG A 83 18.69 -6.83 2.46
N ALA A 84 19.82 -6.11 2.40
CA ALA A 84 19.81 -4.66 2.37
C ALA A 84 19.07 -4.16 1.13
N GLY A 85 18.23 -3.13 1.30
CA GLY A 85 17.39 -2.59 0.24
C GLY A 85 16.02 -3.26 0.08
N ASP A 86 15.77 -4.41 0.73
CA ASP A 86 14.43 -5.00 0.76
C ASP A 86 13.47 -4.00 1.45
N ARG A 87 12.30 -3.79 0.82
CA ARG A 87 11.22 -2.95 1.36
C ARG A 87 9.98 -3.80 1.62
N LEU A 88 9.26 -3.54 2.71
CA LEU A 88 8.13 -4.33 3.15
C LEU A 88 6.96 -3.44 3.59
N TRP A 89 5.73 -3.83 3.26
CA TRP A 89 4.52 -3.13 3.68
C TRP A 89 3.35 -4.11 3.80
N VAL A 90 2.24 -3.61 4.34
CA VAL A 90 0.96 -4.33 4.37
C VAL A 90 -0.08 -3.52 3.62
N ASP A 91 -0.75 -4.15 2.67
CA ASP A 91 -1.94 -3.55 2.07
C ASP A 91 -3.17 -3.93 2.90
N ARG A 92 -4.14 -3.02 3.04
CA ARG A 92 -5.45 -3.25 3.67
C ARG A 92 -6.57 -2.71 2.80
N SER A 93 -7.60 -3.53 2.57
CA SER A 93 -8.83 -3.11 1.87
C SER A 93 -9.59 -2.01 2.64
N PHE A 94 -10.32 -1.16 1.93
CA PHE A 94 -11.31 -0.27 2.55
C PHE A 94 -12.65 -0.94 2.79
N ARG A 95 -12.95 -1.99 2.01
CA ARG A 95 -14.14 -2.82 2.17
C ARG A 95 -14.00 -3.77 3.37
N SER A 96 -15.09 -3.91 4.12
CA SER A 96 -15.20 -4.97 5.14
C SER A 96 -15.86 -6.26 4.60
N PHE A 97 -15.53 -7.37 5.26
CA PHE A 97 -15.96 -8.74 5.02
C PHE A 97 -16.45 -9.36 6.34
N PRO A 98 -17.54 -8.84 6.94
CA PRO A 98 -17.97 -9.23 8.29
C PRO A 98 -18.33 -10.72 8.41
N ASP A 99 -18.82 -11.32 7.32
CA ASP A 99 -19.32 -12.69 7.29
C ASP A 99 -18.35 -13.69 6.62
N PHE A 100 -17.08 -13.29 6.43
CA PHE A 100 -16.09 -14.13 5.75
C PHE A 100 -14.71 -14.05 6.39
N LYS A 101 -14.13 -15.22 6.69
CA LYS A 101 -12.71 -15.36 7.05
C LYS A 101 -12.01 -16.20 5.99
N GLY A 102 -10.78 -15.84 5.65
CA GLY A 102 -10.00 -16.57 4.65
C GLY A 102 -9.47 -15.71 3.51
N ILE A 103 -9.12 -16.39 2.41
CA ILE A 103 -8.52 -15.75 1.24
C ILE A 103 -9.59 -15.14 0.35
N VAL A 104 -9.42 -13.88 -0.03
CA VAL A 104 -10.24 -13.19 -1.03
C VAL A 104 -9.44 -12.88 -2.29
N SER A 105 -10.14 -12.65 -3.41
CA SER A 105 -9.50 -12.26 -4.66
C SER A 105 -8.94 -10.83 -4.59
N ASP A 106 -7.96 -10.50 -5.44
CA ASP A 106 -7.42 -9.13 -5.52
C ASP A 106 -8.50 -8.12 -5.95
N GLY A 107 -9.40 -8.53 -6.85
CA GLY A 107 -10.52 -7.71 -7.29
C GLY A 107 -11.51 -7.40 -6.16
N ASP A 108 -11.86 -8.41 -5.36
CA ASP A 108 -12.79 -8.23 -4.23
C ASP A 108 -12.20 -7.35 -3.13
N ALA A 109 -10.93 -7.55 -2.81
CA ALA A 109 -10.23 -6.77 -1.78
C ALA A 109 -10.08 -5.29 -2.18
N LYS A 110 -9.83 -5.01 -3.47
CA LYS A 110 -9.55 -3.65 -3.96
C LYS A 110 -10.77 -2.92 -4.50
N ARG A 111 -11.93 -3.56 -4.57
CA ARG A 111 -13.14 -3.02 -5.22
C ARG A 111 -13.50 -1.62 -4.75
N ASP A 112 -13.40 -1.38 -3.45
CA ASP A 112 -13.77 -0.10 -2.81
C ASP A 112 -12.51 0.73 -2.45
N GLY A 113 -11.36 0.37 -3.03
CA GLY A 113 -10.05 0.93 -2.70
C GLY A 113 -9.32 0.15 -1.60
N TRP A 114 -8.07 0.53 -1.40
CA TRP A 114 -7.17 -0.05 -0.41
C TRP A 114 -6.13 1.00 0.01
N LYS A 115 -5.52 0.80 1.18
CA LYS A 115 -4.39 1.59 1.68
C LYS A 115 -3.17 0.73 1.91
N MET A 116 -1.99 1.36 1.85
CA MET A 116 -0.70 0.73 2.13
C MET A 116 -0.21 1.21 3.49
N CYS A 117 0.33 0.34 4.35
CA CYS A 117 1.05 0.72 5.55
C CYS A 117 2.54 0.38 5.37
N GLY A 118 3.36 1.40 5.09
CA GLY A 118 4.76 1.28 4.67
C GLY A 118 5.01 2.05 3.36
N PRO A 119 6.16 1.87 2.66
CA PRO A 119 7.15 0.81 2.84
C PRO A 119 8.15 1.06 3.97
N TYR A 120 8.52 -0.02 4.64
CA TYR A 120 9.55 -0.08 5.68
C TYR A 120 10.78 -0.81 5.15
N THR A 121 11.98 -0.35 5.54
CA THR A 121 13.24 -1.05 5.25
C THR A 121 13.58 -2.11 6.30
N GLY A 122 12.85 -2.15 7.41
CA GLY A 122 12.99 -3.15 8.46
C GLY A 122 12.56 -4.56 8.03
N SER A 123 12.81 -5.55 8.89
CA SER A 123 12.30 -6.91 8.66
C SER A 123 10.82 -7.04 8.99
N ARG A 124 10.21 -6.04 9.64
CA ARG A 124 8.80 -6.03 10.06
C ARG A 124 8.18 -4.69 9.77
N THR A 125 6.88 -4.69 9.49
CA THR A 125 6.07 -3.49 9.33
C THR A 125 5.41 -3.08 10.64
N GLN A 126 4.83 -1.88 10.66
CA GLN A 126 3.75 -1.54 11.57
C GLN A 126 2.48 -2.33 11.22
N SER A 127 1.42 -2.16 12.01
CA SER A 127 0.21 -2.97 11.91
C SER A 127 -0.95 -2.23 11.24
N VAL A 128 -1.80 -3.00 10.57
CA VAL A 128 -3.12 -2.58 10.09
C VAL A 128 -4.19 -3.37 10.82
N TYR A 129 -5.36 -2.77 10.97
CA TYR A 129 -6.51 -3.42 11.57
C TYR A 129 -7.17 -4.34 10.53
N ASN A 130 -7.23 -5.65 10.81
CA ASN A 130 -7.66 -6.68 9.86
C ASN A 130 -8.96 -7.38 10.26
N SER A 131 -9.47 -7.23 11.49
CA SER A 131 -10.59 -8.02 12.06
C SER A 131 -11.81 -8.25 11.16
N ASN A 132 -12.14 -7.36 10.21
CA ASN A 132 -13.10 -7.61 9.13
C ASN A 132 -12.62 -7.06 7.78
N TYR A 133 -11.34 -6.73 7.63
CA TYR A 133 -10.78 -6.15 6.42
C TYR A 133 -9.74 -7.11 5.86
N ALA A 134 -9.74 -7.31 4.55
CA ALA A 134 -8.67 -8.08 3.94
C ALA A 134 -7.34 -7.31 4.04
N ALA A 135 -6.26 -8.01 4.43
CA ALA A 135 -4.89 -7.50 4.35
C ALA A 135 -3.96 -8.50 3.65
N ARG A 136 -2.83 -8.01 3.16
CA ARG A 136 -1.77 -8.87 2.58
C ARG A 136 -0.38 -8.30 2.84
N ALA A 137 0.59 -9.19 2.98
CA ALA A 137 1.98 -8.82 3.01
C ALA A 137 2.47 -8.54 1.58
N CYS A 138 3.24 -7.48 1.41
CA CYS A 138 3.88 -7.11 0.16
C CYS A 138 5.30 -6.63 0.42
N GLY A 139 6.17 -6.77 -0.56
CA GLY A 139 7.50 -6.20 -0.50
C GLY A 139 8.12 -5.98 -1.88
N GLU A 140 9.18 -5.19 -1.89
CA GLU A 140 10.05 -5.00 -3.04
C GLU A 140 11.39 -5.65 -2.76
N PHE A 141 11.78 -6.57 -3.65
CA PHE A 141 12.96 -7.41 -3.50
C PHE A 141 13.76 -7.37 -4.80
N ASP A 142 14.95 -6.79 -4.73
CA ASP A 142 15.82 -6.61 -5.90
C ASP A 142 15.09 -5.87 -7.05
N GLY A 143 14.35 -4.81 -6.72
CA GLY A 143 13.58 -3.98 -7.65
C GLY A 143 12.25 -4.55 -8.14
N ILE A 144 11.82 -5.72 -7.63
CA ILE A 144 10.55 -6.35 -8.01
C ILE A 144 9.58 -6.38 -6.85
N THR A 145 8.38 -5.85 -7.08
CA THR A 145 7.27 -5.96 -6.13
C THR A 145 6.64 -7.35 -6.17
N LYS A 146 6.51 -7.98 -5.00
CA LYS A 146 5.77 -9.22 -4.80
C LYS A 146 4.83 -9.08 -3.62
N CYS A 147 3.60 -9.53 -3.80
CA CYS A 147 2.59 -9.60 -2.77
C CYS A 147 2.12 -11.04 -2.55
N GLY A 148 1.73 -11.31 -1.31
CA GLY A 148 0.97 -12.49 -0.91
C GLY A 148 -0.51 -12.36 -1.30
N LYS A 149 -1.29 -13.33 -0.81
CA LYS A 149 -2.75 -13.32 -0.98
C LYS A 149 -3.41 -12.42 0.06
N TRP A 150 -4.57 -11.86 -0.30
CA TRP A 150 -5.43 -11.12 0.62
C TRP A 150 -6.10 -12.08 1.59
N TYR A 151 -6.02 -11.78 2.88
CA TYR A 151 -6.59 -12.59 3.97
C TYR A 151 -7.43 -11.72 4.90
N VAL A 152 -8.61 -12.23 5.25
CA VAL A 152 -9.48 -11.73 6.33
C VAL A 152 -9.32 -12.68 7.52
N ASP A 153 -8.83 -12.15 8.63
CA ASP A 153 -8.70 -12.81 9.94
C ASP A 153 -10.05 -12.99 10.60
#